data_AF-F8C3C0-F1
#
_entry.id   AF-F8C3C0-F1
#
_cell.length_a   1.000
_cell.length_b   1.000
_cell.length_c   1.000
_cell.angle_alpha   90.00
_cell.angle_beta   90.00
_cell.angle_gamma   90.00
#
_symmetry.space_group_name_H-M   'P 1'
#
loop_
_entity.id
_entity.type
_entity.pdbx_description
1 polymer ?
#
loop_
_entity_poly.entity_id
_entity_poly.type
_entity_poly.pdbx_seq_one_letter_code
_entity_poly.pdbx_strand_id
1 'polypeptide(L)'
;MSLSKVRLSTEEIEAIKRIIRQYDEDAQVFLFGSRTDPEKKGGDIDLIVISQKIDDVLRRKIKVDLFLALGDRKIDLIVTDNPYKDLFTKIMIESGIKL
;
A
#
# COMPACT_ATOMS: atom_id res chain seq x y z
N MET A 1 -4.83 11.28 15.62
CA MET A 1 -6.04 10.90 14.86
C MET A 1 -6.11 9.38 14.85
N SER A 2 -7.19 8.82 15.40
CA SER A 2 -7.38 7.37 15.55
C SER A 2 -7.47 6.69 14.17
N LEU A 3 -6.54 5.79 13.84
CA LEU A 3 -6.58 4.91 12.65
C LEU A 3 -7.63 3.78 12.81
N SER A 4 -8.76 4.05 13.47
CA SER A 4 -9.75 3.03 13.86
C SER A 4 -10.72 2.61 12.74
N LYS A 5 -10.32 2.64 11.46
CA LYS A 5 -11.19 2.27 10.33
C LYS A 5 -10.54 1.38 9.27
N VAL A 6 -9.37 0.80 9.53
CA VAL A 6 -8.73 -0.13 8.59
C VAL A 6 -8.43 -1.47 9.25
N ARG A 7 -8.46 -2.55 8.46
CA ARG A 7 -8.16 -3.92 8.91
C ARG A 7 -6.67 -4.24 8.84
N LEU A 8 -5.86 -3.30 9.35
CA LEU A 8 -4.41 -3.45 9.54
C LEU A 8 -4.06 -3.04 10.96
N SER A 9 -3.16 -3.78 11.62
CA SER A 9 -2.63 -3.36 12.92
C SER A 9 -1.72 -2.14 12.75
N THR A 10 -1.46 -1.43 13.85
CA THR A 10 -0.52 -0.31 13.84
C THR A 10 0.88 -0.77 13.42
N GLU A 11 1.32 -1.94 13.89
CA GLU A 11 2.61 -2.53 13.52
C GLU A 11 2.68 -2.85 12.01
N GLU A 12 1.60 -3.37 11.43
CA GLU A 12 1.53 -3.63 9.99
C GLU A 12 1.62 -2.33 9.18
N ILE A 13 0.90 -1.28 9.58
CA ILE A 13 0.93 0.03 8.93
C ILE A 13 2.35 0.63 8.99
N GLU A 14 2.98 0.59 10.15
CA GLU A 14 4.33 1.12 10.33
C GLU A 14 5.38 0.29 9.57
N ALA A 15 5.22 -1.03 9.51
CA ALA A 15 6.07 -1.88 8.69
C ALA A 15 5.95 -1.54 7.19
N ILE A 16 4.72 -1.38 6.68
CA ILE A 16 4.45 -0.98 5.28
C ILE A 16 5.13 0.35 4.95
N LYS A 17 4.90 1.38 5.78
CA LYS A 17 5.51 2.70 5.58
C LYS A 17 7.02 2.64 5.60
N ARG A 18 7.59 1.98 6.61
CA ARG A 18 9.04 1.87 6.78
C ARG A 18 9.68 1.19 5.58
N ILE A 19 9.13 0.06 5.14
CA ILE A 19 9.68 -0.70 4.00
C ILE A 19 9.60 0.13 2.73
N ILE A 20 8.46 0.73 2.40
CA ILE A 20 8.33 1.54 1.18
C ILE A 20 9.30 2.74 1.21
N ARG A 21 9.40 3.44 2.36
CA ARG A 21 10.30 4.58 2.51
C ARG A 21 11.79 4.25 2.46
N GLN A 22 12.18 2.99 2.67
CA GLN A 22 13.56 2.56 2.43
C GLN A 22 13.96 2.62 0.95
N TYR A 23 12.98 2.49 0.04
CA TYR A 23 13.20 2.55 -1.41
C TYR A 23 12.95 3.95 -1.97
N ASP A 24 12.02 4.70 -1.37
CA ASP A 24 11.78 6.11 -1.69
C ASP A 24 11.16 6.83 -0.49
N GLU A 25 11.95 7.69 0.17
CA GLU A 25 11.55 8.43 1.38
C GLU A 25 10.29 9.28 1.16
N ASP A 26 10.10 9.81 -0.05
CA ASP A 26 8.99 10.70 -0.41
C ASP A 26 7.74 9.96 -0.92
N ALA A 27 7.80 8.62 -1.01
CA ALA A 27 6.72 7.83 -1.53
C ALA A 27 5.43 7.99 -0.70
N GLN A 28 4.32 8.21 -1.40
CA GLN A 28 3.00 8.24 -0.77
C GLN A 28 2.36 6.87 -0.87
N VAL A 29 1.81 6.38 0.24
CA VAL A 29 1.23 5.04 0.33
C VAL A 29 -0.25 5.16 0.67
N PHE A 30 -1.08 4.46 -0.08
CA PHE A 30 -2.52 4.37 0.18
C PHE A 30 -2.94 2.91 0.22
N LEU A 31 -3.76 2.58 1.21
CA LEU A 31 -4.49 1.33 1.30
C LEU A 31 -5.80 1.46 0.52
N PHE A 32 -6.10 0.50 -0.33
CA PHE A 32 -7.39 0.39 -0.99
C PHE A 32 -7.97 -1.02 -0.83
N GLY A 33 -9.11 -1.27 -1.49
CA GLY A 33 -9.70 -2.61 -1.52
C GLY A 33 -10.37 -3.02 -0.22
N SER A 34 -10.43 -4.33 0.03
CA SER A 34 -11.26 -4.93 1.09
C SER A 34 -10.82 -4.59 2.53
N ARG A 35 -9.57 -4.14 2.72
CA ARG A 35 -9.03 -3.81 4.05
C ARG A 35 -9.30 -2.38 4.50
N THR A 36 -9.92 -1.55 3.68
CA THR A 36 -10.42 -0.22 4.09
C THR A 36 -11.77 -0.29 4.83
N ASP A 37 -12.40 -1.47 4.86
CA ASP A 37 -13.71 -1.69 5.48
C ASP A 37 -13.60 -2.76 6.59
N PRO A 38 -13.84 -2.40 7.87
CA PRO A 38 -13.77 -3.33 9.00
C PRO A 38 -14.76 -4.49 8.95
N GLU A 39 -15.87 -4.36 8.22
CA GLU A 39 -16.94 -5.37 8.19
C GLU A 39 -16.67 -6.51 7.19
N LYS A 40 -15.70 -6.36 6.30
CA LYS A 40 -15.34 -7.38 5.29
C LYS A 40 -14.48 -8.49 5.90
N LYS A 41 -14.52 -9.71 5.31
CA LYS A 41 -13.73 -10.88 5.73
C LYS A 41 -12.72 -11.29 4.65
N GLY A 42 -11.58 -11.84 5.07
CA GLY A 42 -10.49 -12.24 4.15
C GLY A 42 -9.85 -11.04 3.43
N GLY A 43 -9.11 -11.34 2.36
CA GLY A 43 -8.59 -10.35 1.40
C GLY A 43 -7.07 -10.17 1.40
N ASP A 44 -6.57 -9.67 0.27
CA ASP A 44 -5.17 -9.27 0.05
C ASP A 44 -4.93 -7.85 0.59
N ILE A 45 -3.67 -7.48 0.84
CA ILE A 45 -3.32 -6.10 1.19
C ILE A 45 -3.10 -5.37 -0.13
N ASP A 46 -4.07 -4.57 -0.52
CA ASP A 46 -4.01 -3.80 -1.75
C ASP A 46 -3.42 -2.41 -1.49
N LEU A 47 -2.22 -2.14 -2.05
CA LEU A 47 -1.47 -0.91 -1.84
C LEU A 47 -1.21 -0.20 -3.17
N ILE A 48 -1.42 1.11 -3.20
CA ILE A 48 -0.95 1.98 -4.28
C ILE A 48 0.11 2.92 -3.73
N VAL A 49 1.25 2.95 -4.42
CA VAL A 49 2.39 3.80 -4.09
C VAL A 49 2.60 4.81 -5.19
N ILE A 50 2.63 6.09 -4.81
CA ILE A 50 3.01 7.18 -5.70
C ILE A 50 4.51 7.43 -5.52
N SER A 51 5.30 7.15 -6.55
CA SER A 51 6.77 7.29 -6.53
C SER A 51 7.32 7.46 -7.95
N GLN A 52 8.35 8.29 -8.09
CA GLN A 52 9.13 8.39 -9.33
C GLN A 52 10.38 7.50 -9.32
N LYS A 53 10.75 6.93 -8.16
CA LYS A 53 11.99 6.15 -7.97
C LYS A 53 11.76 4.64 -8.04
N ILE A 54 10.56 4.17 -7.69
CA ILE A 54 10.24 2.74 -7.62
C ILE A 54 9.87 2.23 -9.01
N ASP A 55 10.81 1.56 -9.67
CA ASP A 55 10.59 0.83 -10.92
C ASP A 55 10.05 -0.61 -10.67
N ASP A 56 9.87 -1.38 -11.74
CA ASP A 56 9.39 -2.77 -11.65
C ASP A 56 10.33 -3.72 -10.90
N VAL A 57 11.64 -3.46 -10.92
CA VAL A 57 12.63 -4.28 -10.21
C VAL A 57 12.54 -4.02 -8.71
N LEU A 58 12.50 -2.75 -8.31
CA LEU A 58 12.32 -2.35 -6.92
C LEU A 58 10.95 -2.76 -6.40
N ARG A 59 9.89 -2.63 -7.21
CA ARG A 59 8.54 -3.10 -6.86
C ARG A 59 8.54 -4.58 -6.46
N ARG A 60 9.26 -5.44 -7.18
CA ARG A 60 9.38 -6.86 -6.83
C ARG A 60 10.12 -7.07 -5.51
N LYS A 61 11.21 -6.33 -5.26
CA LYS A 61 11.94 -6.38 -3.99
C LYS A 61 11.07 -5.93 -2.81
N ILE A 62 10.34 -4.82 -2.97
CA ILE A 62 9.40 -4.31 -1.97
C ILE A 62 8.33 -5.38 -1.66
N LYS A 63 7.76 -6.05 -2.67
CA LYS A 63 6.80 -7.14 -2.43
C LYS A 63 7.39 -8.27 -1.57
N VAL A 64 8.66 -8.63 -1.78
CA VAL A 64 9.35 -9.65 -0.97
C VAL A 64 9.55 -9.15 0.46
N ASP A 65 10.04 -7.92 0.65
CA ASP A 65 10.28 -7.37 1.99
C ASP A 65 8.98 -7.24 2.79
N LEU A 66 7.90 -6.78 2.13
CA LEU A 66 6.58 -6.70 2.75
C LEU A 66 6.05 -8.09 3.10
N PHE A 67 6.22 -9.09 2.24
CA PHE A 67 5.84 -10.48 2.53
C PHE A 67 6.60 -11.02 3.75
N LEU A 68 7.93 -10.82 3.81
CA LEU A 68 8.74 -11.24 4.95
C LEU A 68 8.33 -10.55 6.26
N ALA A 69 7.91 -9.30 6.20
CA ALA A 69 7.51 -8.53 7.39
C ALA A 69 6.06 -8.80 7.85
N LEU A 70 5.15 -9.10 6.92
CA LEU A 70 3.71 -9.27 7.19
C LEU A 70 3.25 -10.75 7.19
N GLY A 71 4.16 -11.68 6.91
CA GLY A 71 3.90 -13.12 6.85
C GLY A 71 3.17 -13.55 5.59
N ASP A 72 2.43 -14.66 5.66
CA ASP A 72 1.69 -15.28 4.53
C ASP A 72 0.50 -14.45 4.00
N ARG A 73 0.48 -13.14 4.23
CA ARG A 73 -0.50 -12.23 3.64
C ARG A 73 -0.07 -11.90 2.22
N LYS A 74 -0.94 -12.18 1.24
CA LYS A 74 -0.76 -11.73 -0.13
C LYS A 74 -0.90 -10.21 -0.21
N ILE A 75 0.01 -9.58 -0.96
CA ILE A 75 0.12 -8.14 -1.12
C ILE A 75 0.11 -7.80 -2.60
N ASP A 76 -0.87 -7.01 -3.00
CA ASP A 76 -0.99 -6.48 -4.35
C ASP A 76 -0.51 -5.02 -4.34
N LEU A 77 0.68 -4.81 -4.93
CA LEU A 77 1.38 -3.54 -4.93
C LEU A 77 1.35 -2.92 -6.33
N ILE A 78 0.65 -1.79 -6.44
CA ILE A 78 0.61 -0.93 -7.62
C ILE A 78 1.54 0.25 -7.37
N VAL A 79 2.34 0.61 -8.37
CA VAL A 79 3.23 1.77 -8.31
C VAL A 79 2.91 2.68 -9.50
N THR A 80 2.78 3.98 -9.24
CA THR A 80 2.57 4.98 -10.28
C THR A 80 3.38 6.24 -9.97
N ASP A 81 3.92 6.85 -11.01
CA ASP A 81 4.55 8.16 -11.00
C ASP A 81 3.53 9.31 -11.07
N ASN A 82 2.36 9.04 -11.65
CA ASN A 82 1.25 9.97 -11.78
C ASN A 82 -0.08 9.23 -11.57
N PRO A 83 -0.77 9.42 -10.44
CA PRO A 83 -2.03 8.73 -10.17
C PRO A 83 -3.21 9.26 -11.00
N TYR A 84 -3.06 10.37 -11.71
CA TYR A 84 -4.11 10.94 -12.57
C TYR A 84 -3.93 10.59 -14.05
N LYS A 85 -2.94 9.75 -14.38
CA LYS A 85 -2.68 9.32 -15.77
C LYS A 85 -3.77 8.39 -16.31
N ASP A 86 -4.41 7.64 -15.43
CA ASP A 86 -5.52 6.77 -15.77
C ASP A 86 -6.61 6.80 -14.68
N LEU A 87 -7.83 6.44 -15.08
CA LEU A 87 -9.00 6.49 -14.21
C LEU A 87 -8.88 5.51 -13.03
N PHE A 88 -8.18 4.39 -13.22
CA PHE A 88 -8.09 3.34 -12.23
C PHE A 88 -7.21 3.78 -11.06
N THR A 89 -6.00 4.29 -11.32
CA THR A 89 -5.14 4.84 -10.28
C THR A 89 -5.77 6.05 -9.60
N LYS A 90 -6.52 6.87 -10.34
CA LYS A 90 -7.24 8.02 -9.79
C LYS A 90 -8.29 7.58 -8.77
N ILE A 91 -9.14 6.63 -9.12
CA ILE A 91 -10.18 6.12 -8.21
C ILE A 91 -9.55 5.49 -6.96
N MET A 92 -8.44 4.78 -7.11
CA MET A 92 -7.73 4.17 -5.98
C MET A 92 -7.23 5.19 -4.97
N ILE A 93 -6.64 6.31 -5.42
CA ILE A 93 -6.16 7.34 -4.49
C ILE A 93 -7.31 8.16 -3.88
N GLU A 94 -8.41 8.37 -4.62
CA GLU A 94 -9.56 9.16 -4.15
C GLU A 94 -10.44 8.39 -3.15
N SER A 95 -10.55 7.07 -3.32
CA SER A 95 -11.31 6.19 -2.41
C SER A 95 -10.45 5.51 -1.34
N GLY A 96 -9.13 5.51 -1.52
CA GLY A 96 -8.17 4.87 -0.63
C GLY A 96 -7.92 5.66 0.65
N ILE A 97 -7.35 4.96 1.63
CA ILE A 97 -6.94 5.54 2.90
C ILE A 97 -5.43 5.74 2.86
N LYS A 98 -5.00 7.00 2.95
CA LYS A 98 -3.58 7.32 3.06
C LYS A 98 -3.03 6.74 4.37
N LEU A 99 -1.96 5.96 4.26
CA LEU A 99 -1.30 5.35 5.42
C LEU A 99 -0.34 6.36 6.06
#